data_AF-A0A497AVK2-F1
#
_entry.id   AF-A0A497AVK2-F1
#
_cell.length_a   1.000
_cell.length_b   1.000
_cell.length_c   1.000
_cell.angle_alpha   90.00
_cell.angle_beta   90.00
_cell.angle_gamma   90.00
#
_symmetry.space_group_name_H-M   'P 1'
#
loop_
_entity.id
_entity.type
_entity.pdbx_description
1 polymer ?
#
loop_
_entity_poly.entity_id
_entity_poly.type
_entity_poly.pdbx_seq_one_letter_code
_entity_poly.pdbx_strand_id
1 'polypeptide(L)'
;MKKALPFGVDPYQVLGVSPQATEAEIKRAYFRKVREHPPERDPEAFKRIRAAYEMLKDPQKRALVQLLTVQPPPPLPHRRKLKPDLNFHPEDVLRVLKAASDLERTDFSADFEPINL
;
A
#
# COMPACT_ATOMS: atom_id res chain seq x y z
N MET A 1 14.90 -22.31 26.00
CA MET A 1 14.35 -22.10 24.64
C MET A 1 13.33 -20.96 24.69
N LYS A 2 13.61 -19.79 24.11
CA LYS A 2 12.66 -18.67 24.05
C LYS A 2 11.67 -18.95 22.93
N LYS A 3 10.44 -19.37 23.24
CA LYS A 3 9.37 -19.51 22.23
C LYS A 3 9.09 -18.12 21.65
N ALA A 4 9.54 -17.87 20.42
CA ALA A 4 9.13 -16.72 19.63
C ALA A 4 7.61 -16.81 19.40
N LEU A 5 6.94 -15.66 19.28
CA LEU A 5 5.56 -15.62 18.80
C LEU A 5 5.47 -16.41 17.47
N PRO A 6 4.39 -17.19 17.25
CA PRO A 6 4.19 -17.83 15.96
C PRO A 6 4.24 -16.76 14.86
N PHE A 7 5.11 -16.95 13.87
CA PHE A 7 5.16 -16.13 12.65
C PHE A 7 3.75 -16.06 12.06
N GLY A 8 3.07 -14.93 12.25
CA GLY A 8 1.66 -14.77 11.88
C GLY A 8 0.85 -13.90 12.84
N VAL A 9 1.36 -13.61 14.04
CA VAL A 9 0.67 -12.71 14.98
C VAL A 9 1.42 -11.39 15.11
N ASP A 10 0.77 -10.29 14.73
CA ASP A 10 1.31 -8.94 14.82
C ASP A 10 1.40 -8.50 16.31
N PRO A 11 2.61 -8.22 16.85
CA PRO A 11 2.78 -7.80 18.24
C PRO A 11 2.08 -6.47 18.56
N TYR A 12 1.89 -5.60 17.57
CA TYR A 12 1.14 -4.34 17.74
C TYR A 12 -0.35 -4.62 17.96
N GLN A 13 -0.91 -5.59 17.24
CA GLN A 13 -2.29 -6.04 17.42
C GLN A 13 -2.50 -6.72 18.79
N VAL A 14 -1.55 -7.55 19.23
CA VAL A 14 -1.61 -8.22 20.55
C VAL A 14 -1.68 -7.21 21.69
N LEU A 15 -0.90 -6.14 21.60
CA LEU A 15 -0.90 -5.06 22.60
C LEU A 15 -2.00 -4.02 22.36
N GLY A 16 -2.65 -4.03 21.20
CA GLY A 16 -3.69 -3.08 20.82
C GLY A 16 -3.15 -1.65 20.66
N VAL A 17 -1.98 -1.52 20.05
CA VAL A 17 -1.28 -0.24 19.83
C VAL A 17 -1.00 -0.03 18.34
N SER A 18 -0.84 1.23 17.94
CA SER A 18 -0.41 1.57 16.58
C SER A 18 1.03 1.10 16.32
N PRO A 19 1.40 0.72 15.08
CA PRO A 19 2.79 0.53 14.67
C PRO A 19 3.69 1.75 14.97
N GLN A 20 3.08 2.94 14.98
CA GLN A 20 3.74 4.22 15.26
C GLN A 20 3.78 4.56 16.76
N ALA A 21 3.27 3.69 17.64
CA ALA A 21 3.17 3.97 19.06
C ALA A 21 4.54 4.22 19.72
N THR A 22 4.58 5.15 20.67
CA THR A 22 5.81 5.44 21.44
C THR A 22 6.12 4.33 22.44
N GLU A 23 7.36 4.24 22.91
CA GLU A 23 7.73 3.27 23.96
C GLU A 23 6.88 3.42 25.22
N ALA A 24 6.52 4.66 25.57
CA ALA A 24 5.65 4.95 26.70
C ALA A 24 4.24 4.37 26.50
N GLU A 25 3.69 4.47 25.29
CA GLU A 25 2.38 3.90 24.94
C GLU A 25 2.42 2.37 24.95
N ILE A 26 3.48 1.77 24.40
CA ILE A 26 3.69 0.31 24.41
C ILE A 26 3.75 -0.20 25.86
N LYS A 27 4.50 0.49 26.74
CA LYS A 27 4.62 0.14 28.15
C LYS A 27 3.29 0.28 28.90
N ARG A 28 2.54 1.36 28.65
CA ARG A 28 1.19 1.57 29.22
C ARG A 28 0.22 0.47 28.78
N ALA A 29 0.22 0.14 27.49
CA ALA A 29 -0.63 -0.90 26.92
C ALA A 29 -0.32 -2.29 27.50
N TYR A 30 0.97 -2.61 27.68
CA TYR A 30 1.40 -3.84 28.36
C TYR A 30 0.83 -3.95 29.78
N PHE A 31 0.99 -2.91 30.62
CA PHE A 31 0.46 -2.95 31.98
C PHE A 31 -1.06 -3.08 32.04
N ARG A 32 -1.77 -2.41 31.15
CA ARG A 32 -3.23 -2.56 31.01
C ARG A 32 -3.60 -4.00 30.66
N LYS A 33 -2.95 -4.59 29.66
CA LYS A 33 -3.19 -5.97 29.22
C LYS A 33 -2.85 -7.02 30.27
N VAL A 34 -1.81 -6.81 31.08
CA VAL A 34 -1.46 -7.70 32.20
C VAL A 34 -2.51 -7.65 33.32
N ARG A 35 -3.12 -6.48 33.57
CA ARG A 35 -4.24 -6.36 34.52
C ARG A 35 -5.50 -7.05 34.01
N GLU A 36 -5.77 -6.97 32.70
CA GLU A 36 -6.90 -7.64 32.04
C GLU A 36 -6.73 -9.17 31.98
N HIS A 37 -5.50 -9.64 31.74
CA HIS A 37 -5.14 -11.07 31.64
C HIS A 37 -4.07 -11.44 32.68
N PRO A 38 -4.46 -11.66 33.95
CA PRO A 38 -3.55 -12.11 34.99
C PRO A 38 -2.98 -13.50 34.66
N PRO A 39 -1.72 -13.80 35.04
CA PRO A 39 -1.09 -15.10 34.75
C PRO A 39 -1.80 -16.29 35.40
N GLU A 40 -2.49 -16.06 36.52
CA GLU A 40 -3.26 -17.07 37.26
C GLU A 40 -4.55 -17.49 36.53
N ARG A 41 -5.18 -16.53 35.83
CA ARG A 41 -6.48 -16.72 35.17
C ARG A 41 -6.32 -17.07 33.69
N ASP A 42 -5.36 -16.45 33.01
CA ASP A 42 -5.14 -16.61 31.58
C ASP A 42 -3.63 -16.64 31.25
N PRO A 43 -2.95 -17.75 31.59
CA PRO A 43 -1.51 -17.89 31.38
C PRO A 43 -1.12 -17.85 29.90
N GLU A 44 -1.99 -18.28 28.99
CA GLU A 44 -1.72 -18.31 27.56
C GLU A 44 -1.76 -16.91 26.95
N ALA A 45 -2.78 -16.09 27.27
CA ALA A 45 -2.79 -14.70 26.82
C ALA A 45 -1.64 -13.90 27.41
N PHE A 46 -1.33 -14.10 28.70
CA PHE A 46 -0.19 -13.43 29.34
C PHE A 46 1.13 -13.73 28.63
N LYS A 47 1.39 -14.99 28.25
CA LYS A 47 2.59 -15.36 27.46
C LYS A 47 2.65 -14.61 26.13
N ARG A 48 1.54 -14.47 25.41
CA ARG A 48 1.47 -13.73 24.14
C ARG A 48 1.73 -12.24 24.33
N ILE A 49 1.09 -11.63 25.33
CA ILE A 49 1.25 -10.21 25.69
C ILE A 49 2.72 -9.92 26.05
N ARG A 50 3.34 -10.78 26.85
CA ARG A 50 4.74 -10.65 27.24
C ARG A 50 5.68 -10.82 26.06
N ALA A 51 5.46 -11.82 25.20
CA ALA A 51 6.26 -12.01 24.00
C ALA A 51 6.17 -10.81 23.04
N ALA A 52 4.97 -10.23 22.88
CA ALA A 52 4.76 -9.04 22.06
C ALA A 52 5.53 -7.83 22.61
N TYR A 53 5.47 -7.61 23.92
CA TYR A 53 6.23 -6.55 24.58
C TYR A 53 7.74 -6.71 24.43
N GLU A 54 8.28 -7.92 24.61
CA GLU A 54 9.72 -8.21 24.44
C GLU A 54 10.22 -7.98 23.00
N MET A 55 9.36 -8.15 21.99
CA MET A 55 9.69 -7.85 20.60
C MET A 55 9.67 -6.35 20.31
N LEU A 56 8.74 -5.59 20.89
CA LEU A 56 8.59 -4.16 20.63
C LEU A 56 9.47 -3.26 21.52
N LYS A 57 9.96 -3.77 22.65
CA LYS A 57 10.84 -3.04 23.57
C LYS A 57 12.22 -2.74 22.98
N ASP A 58 12.72 -3.61 22.11
CA ASP A 58 14.03 -3.47 21.47
C ASP A 58 13.88 -2.73 20.13
N PRO A 59 14.52 -1.56 19.95
CA PRO A 59 14.36 -0.75 18.74
C PRO A 59 14.81 -1.48 17.47
N GLN A 60 15.82 -2.37 17.55
CA GLN A 60 16.27 -3.14 16.39
C GLN A 60 15.23 -4.17 15.96
N LYS A 61 14.62 -4.87 16.92
CA LYS A 61 13.56 -5.85 16.66
C LYS A 61 12.29 -5.17 16.20
N ARG A 62 11.98 -4.01 16.77
CA ARG A 62 10.85 -3.17 16.35
C ARG A 62 10.95 -2.79 14.88
N ALA A 63 12.12 -2.33 14.43
CA ALA A 63 12.34 -1.96 13.03
C ALA A 63 12.16 -3.17 12.09
N LEU A 64 12.68 -4.34 12.49
CA LEU A 64 12.53 -5.58 11.73
C LEU A 64 11.06 -6.02 11.64
N VAL A 65 10.32 -5.95 12.74
CA VAL A 65 8.88 -6.24 12.75
C VAL A 65 8.13 -5.26 11.85
N GLN A 66 8.41 -3.96 11.96
CA GLN A 66 7.76 -2.93 11.15
C GLN A 66 8.03 -3.10 9.64
N LEU A 67 9.20 -3.61 9.26
CA LEU A 67 9.55 -3.92 7.87
C LEU A 67 8.84 -5.18 7.36
N LEU A 68 8.72 -6.22 8.19
CA LEU A 68 8.12 -7.50 7.81
C LEU A 68 6.59 -7.50 7.89
N THR A 69 6.00 -6.57 8.64
CA THR A 69 4.54 -6.41 8.71
C THR A 69 4.03 -5.80 7.40
N VAL A 70 3.31 -6.60 6.62
CA VAL A 70 2.59 -6.12 5.43
C VAL A 70 1.49 -5.17 5.88
N GLN A 71 1.74 -3.86 5.76
CA GLN A 71 0.69 -2.87 5.93
C GLN A 71 -0.25 -2.95 4.73
N PRO A 72 -1.58 -2.91 4.94
CA PRO A 72 -2.49 -2.78 3.81
C PRO A 72 -2.15 -1.47 3.07
N PRO A 73 -2.13 -1.48 1.72
CA PRO A 73 -1.87 -0.27 0.96
C PRO A 73 -2.88 0.82 1.39
N PRO A 74 -2.45 2.09 1.46
CA PRO A 74 -3.39 3.18 1.73
C PRO A 74 -4.53 3.12 0.71
N PRO A 75 -5.76 3.52 1.10
CA PRO A 75 -6.86 3.58 0.15
C PRO A 75 -6.41 4.44 -1.02
N LEU A 76 -6.53 3.89 -2.23
CA LEU A 76 -6.20 4.65 -3.44
C LEU A 76 -6.97 5.96 -3.40
N PRO A 77 -6.36 7.09 -3.79
CA PRO A 77 -7.12 8.33 -3.93
C PRO A 77 -8.32 8.04 -4.83
N HIS A 78 -9.48 8.60 -4.51
CA HIS A 78 -10.68 8.43 -5.32
C HIS A 78 -10.35 8.92 -6.74
N ARG A 79 -10.05 7.98 -7.64
CA ARG A 79 -9.81 8.30 -9.04
C ARG A 79 -11.12 8.86 -9.55
N ARG A 80 -11.17 10.17 -9.83
CA ARG A 80 -12.32 10.75 -10.53
C ARG A 80 -12.51 9.91 -11.77
N LYS A 81 -13.64 9.20 -11.86
CA LYS A 81 -14.03 8.54 -13.09
C LYS A 81 -14.26 9.68 -14.09
N LEU A 82 -13.29 9.92 -14.97
CA LEU A 82 -13.55 10.77 -16.13
C LEU A 82 -14.70 10.11 -16.86
N LYS A 83 -15.82 10.83 -16.96
CA LYS A 83 -16.85 10.45 -17.91
C LYS A 83 -16.27 10.77 -19.28
N PRO A 84 -16.17 9.81 -20.21
CA PRO A 84 -15.78 10.14 -21.58
C PRO A 84 -16.76 11.18 -22.10
N ASP A 85 -16.25 12.24 -22.70
CA ASP A 85 -17.10 13.18 -23.41
C ASP A 85 -17.60 12.45 -24.66
N LEU A 86 -18.90 12.18 -24.71
CA LEU A 86 -19.56 11.51 -25.83
C LEU A 86 -20.15 12.53 -26.81
N ASN A 87 -20.03 13.83 -26.51
CA ASN A 87 -20.44 14.85 -27.45
C ASN A 87 -19.48 14.87 -28.63
N PHE A 88 -20.05 15.11 -29.81
CA PHE A 88 -19.28 15.29 -31.01
C PHE A 88 -18.67 16.69 -31.03
N HIS A 89 -17.35 16.79 -31.06
CA HIS A 89 -16.66 18.06 -31.29
C HIS A 89 -16.11 18.11 -32.72
N PRO A 90 -16.29 19.22 -33.45
CA PRO A 90 -15.77 19.36 -34.81
C PRO A 90 -14.24 19.26 -34.85
N GLU A 91 -13.55 19.60 -33.76
CA GLU A 91 -12.10 19.41 -33.64
C GLU A 91 -11.68 17.94 -33.67
N ASP A 92 -12.54 17.03 -33.19
CA ASP A 92 -12.27 15.60 -33.24
C ASP A 92 -12.30 15.09 -34.70
N VAL A 93 -13.15 15.68 -35.55
CA VAL A 93 -13.18 15.37 -36.99
C VAL A 93 -11.87 15.78 -37.65
N LEU A 94 -11.41 17.00 -37.41
CA LEU A 94 -10.14 17.48 -37.95
C LEU A 94 -8.98 16.61 -37.46
N ARG A 95 -9.00 16.22 -36.18
CA ARG A 95 -7.99 15.31 -35.61
C ARG A 95 -8.00 13.94 -36.28
N VAL A 96 -9.18 13.36 -36.52
CA VAL A 96 -9.32 12.08 -37.22
C VAL A 96 -8.89 12.21 -38.67
N LEU A 97 -9.30 13.26 -39.38
CA LEU A 97 -8.89 13.51 -40.76
C LEU A 97 -7.37 13.65 -40.88
N LYS A 98 -6.72 14.41 -39.99
CA LYS A 98 -5.25 14.50 -39.95
C LYS A 98 -4.56 13.17 -39.66
N ALA A 99 -5.16 12.32 -38.82
CA ALA A 99 -4.57 11.03 -38.46
C ALA A 99 -4.80 9.94 -39.52
N ALA A 100 -5.93 10.00 -40.23
CA ALA A 100 -6.37 8.95 -41.15
C ALA A 100 -6.16 9.30 -42.63
N SER A 101 -5.66 10.50 -42.94
CA SER A 101 -5.40 10.94 -44.31
C SER A 101 -4.14 11.79 -44.39
N ASP A 102 -3.77 12.16 -45.61
CA ASP A 102 -2.65 13.04 -45.91
C ASP A 102 -3.00 14.53 -45.69
N LEU A 103 -4.04 14.83 -44.91
CA LEU A 103 -4.37 16.20 -44.52
C LEU A 103 -3.18 16.77 -43.72
N GLU A 104 -2.59 17.86 -44.22
CA GLU A 104 -1.33 18.46 -43.72
C GLU A 104 -0.02 17.78 -44.15
N ARG A 105 -0.06 16.72 -44.97
CA ARG A 105 1.14 16.19 -45.63
C ARG A 105 1.68 17.24 -46.61
N THR A 106 2.95 17.60 -46.46
CA THR A 106 3.62 18.60 -47.30
C THR A 106 4.59 17.99 -48.31
N ASP A 107 4.95 16.71 -48.14
CA ASP A 107 5.88 16.00 -49.02
C ASP A 107 5.21 14.78 -49.67
N PHE A 108 5.02 14.89 -50.99
CA PHE A 108 4.43 13.86 -51.86
C PHE A 108 5.48 13.27 -52.82
N SER A 109 6.77 13.54 -52.60
CA SER A 109 7.86 13.07 -53.49
C SER A 109 7.87 11.56 -53.68
N ALA A 110 7.45 10.80 -52.66
CA ALA A 110 7.36 9.34 -52.69
C ALA A 110 6.18 8.78 -53.51
N ASP A 111 5.20 9.60 -53.88
CA ASP A 111 3.98 9.15 -54.58
C ASP A 111 4.12 9.21 -56.11
N PHE A 112 5.23 9.75 -56.63
CA PHE A 112 5.49 9.86 -58.06
C PHE A 112 6.26 8.64 -58.58
N GLU A 113 5.78 8.04 -59.69
CA GLU A 113 6.54 7.04 -60.44
C GLU A 113 7.17 7.63 -61.72
N PRO A 114 8.40 7.21 -62.08
CA PRO A 114 9.05 7.67 -63.29
C PRO A 114 8.35 7.11 -64.54
N ILE A 115 7.94 8.00 -65.44
CA ILE A 115 7.38 7.63 -66.74
C ILE A 115 8.55 7.33 -67.69
N ASN A 116 8.69 6.06 -68.09
CA ASN A 116 9.61 5.67 -69.17
C ASN A 116 8.94 5.94 -70.52
N LEU A 117 9.48 6.92 -71.25
CA LEU A 117 9.09 7.29 -72.61
C LEU A 117 9.82 6.46 -73.67
#